data_AF-T1A3V8-F1
#
_entry.id   AF-T1A3V8-F1
#
_cell.length_a   1.000
_cell.length_b   1.000
_cell.length_c   1.000
_cell.angle_alpha   90.00
_cell.angle_beta   90.00
_cell.angle_gamma   90.00
#
_symmetry.space_group_name_H-M   'P 1'
#
loop_
_entity.id
_entity.type
_entity.pdbx_description
1 polymer ?
#
loop_
_entity_poly.entity_id
_entity_poly.type
_entity_poly.pdbx_seq_one_letter_code
_entity_poly.pdbx_strand_id
1 'polypeptide(L)' 'TKKKELIGNFKNNGKEWKASGEYDEVNVYDFMQLAVGKAVPYGIYDMKLNEGYVNVGIDHDTAEFAVESIRKWWNHMG' A
#
# COMPACT_ATOMS: atom_id res chain seq x y z
N THR A 1 8.28 -12.83 3.24
CA THR A 1 7.27 -12.36 2.26
C THR A 1 7.07 -10.87 2.46
N LYS A 2 6.95 -10.08 1.38
CA LYS A 2 6.73 -8.63 1.53
C LYS A 2 5.42 -8.35 2.27
N LYS A 3 5.38 -7.23 2.99
CA LYS A 3 4.17 -6.75 3.65
C LYS A 3 3.10 -6.51 2.59
N LYS A 4 1.86 -6.89 2.89
CA LYS A 4 0.71 -6.65 2.02
C LYS A 4 -0.39 -6.06 2.89
N GLU A 5 -1.02 -5.01 2.41
CA GLU A 5 -2.05 -4.27 3.14
C GLU A 5 -3.42 -4.76 2.70
N LEU A 6 -4.33 -4.97 3.66
CA LEU A 6 -5.74 -5.22 3.35
C LEU A 6 -6.43 -3.88 3.14
N ILE A 7 -7.02 -3.69 1.97
CA ILE A 7 -7.77 -2.49 1.62
C ILE A 7 -9.23 -2.73 2.00
N GLY A 8 -9.78 -1.88 2.85
CA GLY A 8 -11.14 -1.98 3.32
C GLY A 8 -11.40 -1.06 4.51
N ASN A 9 -12.59 -1.19 5.09
CA ASN A 9 -13.01 -0.41 6.26
C ASN A 9 -12.41 -0.99 7.55
N PHE A 10 -11.10 -0.90 7.70
CA PHE A 10 -10.33 -1.41 8.83
C PHE A 10 -9.85 -0.27 9.73
N LYS A 11 -9.64 -0.58 11.01
CA LYS A 11 -9.14 0.38 11.98
C LYS A 11 -7.72 0.84 11.60
N ASN A 12 -7.57 2.13 11.35
CA ASN A 12 -6.27 2.78 11.17
C ASN A 12 -5.85 3.53 12.44
N ASN A 13 -4.54 3.60 12.72
CA ASN A 13 -4.01 4.36 13.86
C ASN A 13 -3.91 5.87 13.62
N GLY A 14 -4.19 6.32 12.38
CA GLY A 14 -4.29 7.72 12.04
C GLY A 14 -5.49 8.38 12.72
N LYS A 15 -5.52 9.72 12.69
CA LYS A 15 -6.64 10.52 13.19
C LYS A 15 -7.05 11.50 12.12
N GLU A 16 -8.35 11.58 11.88
CA GLU A 16 -8.96 12.59 11.04
C GLU A 16 -9.87 13.47 11.92
N TRP A 17 -9.94 14.76 11.60
CA TRP A 17 -10.85 15.66 12.29
C TRP A 17 -12.28 15.42 11.81
N LYS A 18 -13.19 15.12 12.75
CA LYS A 18 -14.63 14.99 12.50
C LYS A 18 -15.44 15.79 13.50
N ALA A 19 -16.66 16.16 13.10
CA ALA A 19 -17.60 16.83 13.99
C ALA A 19 -17.95 15.93 15.18
N SER A 20 -18.22 16.53 16.33
CA SER A 20 -18.56 15.76 17.52
C SER A 20 -19.86 14.97 17.30
N GLY A 21 -19.78 13.65 17.48
CA GLY A 21 -20.90 12.73 17.24
C GLY A 21 -20.84 11.97 15.91
N GLU A 22 -19.96 12.38 14.99
CA GLU A 22 -19.69 11.65 13.76
C GLU A 22 -18.49 10.71 13.96
N TYR A 23 -18.78 9.41 14.09
CA TYR A 23 -17.78 8.36 14.19
C TYR A 23 -18.01 7.35 13.06
N ASP A 24 -16.93 6.92 12.42
CA ASP A 24 -17.02 5.81 11.47
C ASP A 24 -17.02 4.48 12.24
N GLU A 25 -17.96 3.62 11.93
CA GLU A 25 -17.88 2.21 12.32
C GLU A 25 -16.80 1.55 11.46
N VAL A 26 -15.77 1.00 12.10
CA VAL A 26 -14.65 0.32 11.42
C VAL A 26 -14.47 -1.09 11.94
N ASN A 27 -13.94 -1.98 11.10
CA ASN A 27 -13.58 -3.33 11.54
C ASN A 27 -12.31 -3.26 12.39
N VAL A 28 -12.40 -3.69 13.65
CA VAL A 28 -11.26 -3.72 14.58
C VAL A 28 -10.26 -4.82 14.22
N TYR A 29 -10.73 -5.88 13.56
CA TYR A 29 -9.91 -7.01 13.12
C TYR A 29 -9.79 -7.07 11.60
N ASP A 30 -8.56 -7.25 11.14
CA ASP A 30 -8.21 -7.24 9.72
C ASP A 30 -8.43 -8.62 9.07
N PHE A 31 -9.69 -9.06 9.03
CA PHE A 31 -10.05 -10.32 8.36
C PHE A 31 -10.06 -10.15 6.84
N MET A 32 -9.35 -11.03 6.13
CA MET A 32 -9.20 -10.97 4.67
C MET A 32 -10.54 -11.05 3.91
N GLN A 33 -11.57 -11.68 4.47
CA GLN A 33 -12.91 -11.77 3.88
C GLN A 33 -13.65 -10.42 3.85
N LEU A 34 -13.30 -9.49 4.74
CA LEU A 34 -13.89 -8.15 4.83
C LEU A 34 -13.12 -7.13 3.98
N ALA A 35 -12.01 -7.54 3.38
CA ALA A 35 -11.21 -6.68 2.54
C ALA A 35 -11.83 -6.56 1.14
N VAL A 36 -11.87 -5.34 0.62
CA VAL A 36 -12.22 -5.05 -0.78
C VAL A 36 -11.10 -5.52 -1.71
N GLY A 37 -9.85 -5.48 -1.23
CA GLY A 37 -8.70 -5.94 -1.98
C GLY A 37 -7.43 -5.97 -1.15
N LYS A 38 -6.31 -6.22 -1.82
CA LYS A 38 -5.00 -6.32 -1.20
C LYS A 38 -3.99 -5.49 -1.98
N ALA A 39 -3.27 -4.62 -1.29
CA ALA A 39 -2.20 -3.84 -1.88
C ALA A 39 -0.85 -4.46 -1.55
N VAL A 40 0.01 -4.57 -2.56
CA VAL A 40 1.38 -5.09 -2.47
C VAL A 40 2.34 -3.96 -2.84
N PRO A 41 2.92 -3.25 -1.86
CA PRO A 41 3.87 -2.19 -2.13
C PRO A 41 5.26 -2.75 -2.46
N TYR A 42 5.86 -2.20 -3.52
CA TYR A 42 7.25 -2.40 -3.90
C TYR A 42 7.97 -1.05 -3.94
N GLY A 43 8.74 -0.76 -2.90
CA GLY A 43 9.57 0.44 -2.80
C GLY A 43 10.97 0.23 -3.39
N ILE A 44 11.46 1.26 -4.09
CA ILE A 44 12.82 1.43 -4.57
C ILE A 44 13.33 2.74 -3.96
N TYR A 45 14.52 2.71 -3.38
CA TYR A 45 15.16 3.87 -2.79
C TYR A 45 16.45 4.18 -3.55
N ASP A 46 16.50 5.35 -4.18
CA ASP A 46 17.70 5.87 -4.83
C ASP A 46 18.52 6.67 -3.81
N MET A 47 19.67 6.11 -3.42
CA MET A 47 20.58 6.72 -2.47
C MET A 47 21.34 7.92 -3.04
N LYS A 48 21.51 8.03 -4.37
CA LYS A 48 22.24 9.15 -4.99
C LYS A 48 21.39 10.41 -5.00
N LEU A 49 20.12 10.26 -5.34
CA LEU A 49 19.17 11.38 -5.41
C LEU A 49 18.41 11.58 -4.08
N ASN A 50 18.55 10.64 -3.14
CA ASN A 50 17.79 10.65 -1.87
C ASN A 50 16.27 10.64 -2.13
N GLU A 51 15.84 9.89 -3.14
CA GLU A 51 14.45 9.81 -3.59
C GLU A 51 13.90 8.39 -3.48
N GLY A 52 12.60 8.28 -3.20
CA GLY A 52 11.88 7.02 -3.10
C GLY A 52 10.85 6.88 -4.22
N TYR A 53 10.77 5.70 -4.82
CA TYR A 53 9.73 5.31 -5.75
C TYR A 53 8.95 4.12 -5.20
N VAL A 54 7.62 4.18 -5.22
CA VAL A 54 6.78 3.08 -4.75
C VAL A 54 5.82 2.67 -5.86
N ASN A 55 5.88 1.40 -6.22
CA ASN A 55 4.88 0.76 -7.06
C ASN A 55 3.91 -0.04 -6.19
N VAL A 56 2.60 0.10 -6.42
CA VAL A 56 1.57 -0.61 -5.66
C VAL A 56 0.84 -1.56 -6.60
N GLY A 57 1.03 -2.86 -6.38
CA GLY A 57 0.29 -3.92 -7.08
C GLY A 57 -1.01 -4.26 -6.34
N ILE A 58 -2.05 -4.64 -7.08
CA ILE A 58 -3.36 -5.02 -6.52
C ILE A 58 -3.57 -6.55 -6.45
N ASP A 59 -2.58 -7.32 -6.89
CA ASP A 59 -2.69 -8.76 -7.08
C ASP A 59 -1.54 -9.52 -6.40
N HIS A 60 -0.75 -10.30 -7.13
CA HIS A 60 0.28 -11.15 -6.55
C HIS A 60 1.66 -10.48 -6.49
N ASP A 61 2.41 -10.83 -5.44
CA ASP A 61 3.82 -10.48 -5.29
C ASP A 61 4.63 -11.54 -6.04
N THR A 62 4.86 -11.31 -7.34
CA THR A 62 5.61 -12.23 -8.21
C THR A 62 6.95 -11.63 -8.63
N ALA A 63 7.84 -12.47 -9.15
CA ALA A 63 9.12 -12.02 -9.71
C ALA A 63 8.90 -11.05 -10.89
N GLU A 64 7.89 -11.30 -11.73
CA GLU A 64 7.52 -10.38 -12.82
C GLU A 64 7.12 -9.01 -12.28
N PHE A 65 6.31 -8.96 -11.21
CA PHE A 65 5.90 -7.69 -10.59
C PHE A 65 7.11 -6.89 -10.05
N ALA A 66 8.08 -7.57 -9.45
CA ALA A 66 9.31 -6.92 -8.98
C ALA A 66 10.13 -6.33 -10.14
N VAL A 67 10.30 -7.07 -11.24
CA VAL A 67 11.03 -6.61 -12.43
C VAL A 67 10.31 -5.43 -13.10
N GLU A 68 8.99 -5.50 -13.25
CA GLU A 68 8.19 -4.41 -13.78
C GLU A 68 8.23 -3.16 -12.89
N SER A 69 8.34 -3.33 -11.57
CA SER A 69 8.51 -2.21 -10.64
C SER A 69 9.84 -1.48 -10.85
N ILE A 70 10.94 -2.21 -11.07
CA ILE A 70 12.25 -1.63 -11.41
C ILE A 70 12.21 -0.94 -12.76
N ARG A 71 11.61 -1.58 -13.78
CA ARG A 71 11.44 -0.99 -15.12
C ARG A 71 10.65 0.32 -15.07
N LYS A 72 9.55 0.36 -14.31
CA LYS A 72 8.74 1.58 -14.15
C LYS A 72 9.52 2.68 -13.46
N TRP A 73 10.26 2.38 -12.40
CA TRP A 73 11.13 3.35 -11.75
C TRP A 73 12.14 3.95 -12.75
N TRP A 74 12.86 3.09 -13.50
CA TRP A 74 13.83 3.53 -14.50
C TRP A 74 13.21 4.48 -15.54
N ASN A 75 12.03 4.16 -16.07
CA ASN A 75 11.38 4.99 -17.07
C ASN A 75 10.85 6.33 -16.55
N HIS A 76 10.61 6.47 -15.24
CA HIS A 76 10.03 7.68 -14.66
C HIS A 76 11.04 8.55 -13.91
N MET A 77 12.11 7.95 -13.36
CA MET A 77 13.07 8.61 -12.46
C MET A 77 14.53 8.43 -12.93
N GLY A 78 14.79 7.61 -13.95
CA GLY A 78 16.12 7.30 -14.46
C GLY A 78 16.69 8.33 -15.44
#